data_AF-A0A3S1KIN5-F1
#
_entry.id   AF-A0A3S1KIN5-F1
#
_cell.length_a   1.000
_cell.length_b   1.000
_cell.length_c   1.000
_cell.angle_alpha   90.00
_cell.angle_beta   90.00
_cell.angle_gamma   90.00
#
_symmetry.space_group_name_H-M   'P 1'
#
loop_
_entity.id
_entity.type
_entity.pdbx_description
1 polymer ?
#
loop_
_entity_poly.entity_id
_entity_poly.type
_entity_poly.pdbx_seq_one_letter_code
_entity_poly.pdbx_strand_id
1 'polypeptide(L)'
;NQGIGGNRVLASRARGANALARFDRDVLSFPNVKWISVLEGINDIGWPETMLAGSQEAVAVESLIAAYRQIIARARLNGIKVLLGTLPPFGGAFEGLPLKTFYSAFKERDRQAVNAWIRTSGEADVVVDFERALADPANPSRLLAAFDCGDGLHPSDDGYAEMAKVFEKAFEGLLVG
;
A
#
# COMPACT_ATOMS: atom_id res chain seq x y z
N ASN A 1 5.04 -6.18 13.70
CA ASN A 1 5.07 -5.92 12.23
C ASN A 1 4.48 -7.14 11.55
N GLN A 2 3.44 -6.97 10.73
CA GLN A 2 2.75 -8.05 10.00
C GLN A 2 2.90 -7.92 8.48
N GLY A 3 3.91 -7.19 8.02
CA GLY A 3 4.25 -7.07 6.61
C GLY A 3 4.87 -8.36 6.07
N ILE A 4 4.44 -8.77 4.89
CA ILE A 4 5.00 -9.92 4.18
C ILE A 4 5.38 -9.42 2.77
N GLY A 5 6.66 -9.53 2.41
CA GLY A 5 7.12 -9.11 1.09
C GLY A 5 6.35 -9.84 0.00
N GLY A 6 5.88 -9.11 -1.01
CA GLY A 6 5.07 -9.69 -2.09
C GLY A 6 3.65 -10.10 -1.71
N ASN A 7 3.15 -9.76 -0.52
CA ASN A 7 1.75 -10.04 -0.17
C ASN A 7 0.80 -9.15 -0.98
N ARG A 8 -0.40 -9.69 -1.18
CA ARG A 8 -1.50 -9.05 -1.90
C ARG A 8 -2.70 -8.98 -0.97
N VAL A 9 -3.51 -7.95 -1.15
CA VAL A 9 -4.73 -7.74 -0.38
C VAL A 9 -5.79 -8.79 -0.73
N LEU A 10 -5.89 -9.16 -2.02
CA LEU A 10 -6.97 -10.02 -2.54
C LEU A 10 -6.53 -11.45 -2.88
N ALA A 11 -5.30 -11.64 -3.36
CA ALA A 11 -4.88 -12.94 -3.89
C ALA A 11 -3.89 -13.68 -2.97
N SER A 12 -4.22 -14.92 -2.62
CA SER A 12 -3.30 -15.82 -1.91
C SER A 12 -2.45 -16.59 -2.92
N ARG A 13 -1.12 -16.46 -2.82
CA ARG A 13 -0.16 -17.06 -3.76
C ARG A 13 1.08 -17.56 -3.02
N ALA A 14 2.20 -17.72 -3.74
CA ALA A 14 3.48 -18.17 -3.20
C ALA A 14 4.00 -17.31 -2.02
N ARG A 15 3.50 -16.08 -1.84
CA ARG A 15 3.89 -15.17 -0.75
C ARG A 15 2.89 -15.16 0.42
N GLY A 16 2.11 -16.23 0.55
CA GLY A 16 1.22 -16.48 1.69
C GLY A 16 -0.24 -16.10 1.44
N ALA A 17 -1.03 -16.23 2.51
CA ALA A 17 -2.43 -15.83 2.51
C ALA A 17 -2.57 -14.31 2.31
N ASN A 18 -3.59 -13.89 1.57
CA ASN A 18 -3.88 -12.49 1.33
C ASN A 18 -4.24 -11.73 2.62
N ALA A 19 -4.15 -10.40 2.60
CA ALA A 19 -4.42 -9.55 3.75
C ALA A 19 -5.80 -9.79 4.39
N LEU A 20 -6.85 -9.96 3.57
CA LEU A 20 -8.20 -10.20 4.06
C LEU A 20 -8.32 -11.51 4.85
N ALA A 21 -7.73 -12.58 4.32
CA ALA A 21 -7.77 -13.92 4.92
C ALA A 21 -6.94 -14.01 6.19
N ARG A 22 -5.89 -13.20 6.32
CA ARG A 22 -5.02 -13.19 7.50
C ARG A 22 -5.41 -12.14 8.55
N PHE A 23 -6.41 -11.30 8.32
CA PHE A 23 -6.76 -10.20 9.23
C PHE A 23 -7.04 -10.67 10.67
N ASP A 24 -7.78 -11.78 10.86
CA ASP A 24 -8.05 -12.29 12.22
C ASP A 24 -6.76 -12.71 12.91
N ARG A 25 -5.90 -13.44 12.20
CA ARG A 25 -4.61 -13.93 12.71
C ARG A 25 -3.66 -12.78 13.01
N ASP A 26 -3.57 -11.80 12.12
CA ASP A 26 -2.52 -10.77 12.17
C ASP A 26 -2.95 -9.50 12.91
N VAL A 27 -4.25 -9.31 13.14
CA VAL A 27 -4.79 -8.15 13.85
C VAL A 27 -5.60 -8.58 15.06
N LEU A 28 -6.68 -9.34 14.87
CA LEU A 28 -7.66 -9.60 15.95
C LEU A 28 -7.17 -10.59 17.01
N SER A 29 -6.19 -11.41 16.69
CA SER A 29 -5.58 -12.34 17.66
C SER A 29 -4.72 -11.63 18.71
N PHE A 30 -4.27 -10.40 18.41
CA PHE A 30 -3.46 -9.62 19.33
C PHE A 30 -4.36 -8.92 20.35
N PRO A 31 -4.07 -9.04 21.66
CA PRO A 31 -4.85 -8.36 22.68
C PRO A 31 -4.61 -6.85 22.62
N ASN A 32 -5.65 -6.08 22.96
CA ASN A 32 -5.57 -4.63 23.18
C ASN A 32 -5.11 -3.78 21.97
N VAL A 33 -5.24 -4.28 20.74
CA VAL A 33 -5.00 -3.46 19.55
C VAL A 33 -5.98 -2.29 19.53
N LYS A 34 -5.45 -1.07 19.39
CA LYS A 34 -6.24 0.17 19.27
C LYS A 34 -6.19 0.79 17.88
N TRP A 35 -5.08 0.54 17.18
CA TRP A 35 -4.79 1.11 15.88
C TRP A 35 -4.16 0.04 14.98
N ILE A 36 -4.48 0.10 13.70
CA ILE A 36 -3.71 -0.57 12.65
C ILE A 36 -3.28 0.46 11.61
N SER A 37 -2.11 0.23 11.02
CA SER A 37 -1.70 0.91 9.79
C SER A 37 -1.70 -0.09 8.64
N VAL A 38 -2.32 0.30 7.53
CA VAL A 38 -2.44 -0.51 6.32
C VAL A 38 -1.69 0.20 5.20
N LEU A 39 -0.63 -0.44 4.71
CA LEU A 39 0.10 -0.07 3.49
C LEU A 39 0.39 -1.36 2.73
N GLU A 40 -0.56 -1.75 1.89
CA GLU A 40 -0.49 -2.96 1.07
C GLU A 40 -1.40 -2.76 -0.14
N GLY A 41 -1.09 -3.35 -1.29
CA GLY A 41 -1.91 -3.23 -2.51
C GLY A 41 -1.12 -2.98 -3.79
N ILE A 42 0.14 -2.54 -3.68
CA ILE A 42 0.99 -2.31 -4.86
C ILE A 42 1.26 -3.62 -5.63
N ASN A 43 1.30 -4.76 -4.95
CA ASN A 43 1.45 -6.07 -5.60
C ASN A 43 0.15 -6.53 -6.29
N ASP A 44 -1.03 -6.13 -5.80
CA ASP A 44 -2.30 -6.41 -6.47
C ASP A 44 -2.38 -5.76 -7.85
N ILE A 45 -1.77 -4.58 -7.97
CA ILE A 45 -1.65 -3.79 -9.20
C ILE A 45 -0.46 -4.26 -10.04
N GLY A 46 0.70 -4.47 -9.40
CA GLY A 46 1.98 -4.68 -10.07
C GLY A 46 2.20 -6.09 -10.58
N TRP A 47 1.71 -7.13 -9.89
CA TRP A 47 2.00 -8.52 -10.25
C TRP A 47 1.36 -9.03 -11.54
N PRO A 48 0.08 -8.74 -11.85
CA PRO A 48 -0.54 -9.24 -13.06
C PRO A 48 0.28 -8.90 -14.31
N GLU A 49 0.35 -9.79 -15.29
CA GLU A 49 1.17 -9.62 -16.51
C GLU A 49 2.68 -9.56 -16.25
N THR A 50 3.12 -10.23 -15.18
CA THR A 50 4.55 -10.47 -14.91
C THR A 50 4.79 -11.98 -14.79
N MET A 51 6.04 -12.39 -14.59
CA MET A 51 6.35 -13.77 -14.23
C MET A 51 5.77 -14.22 -12.88
N LEU A 52 5.26 -13.29 -12.04
CA LEU A 52 4.67 -13.59 -10.73
C LEU A 52 3.19 -13.91 -10.79
N ALA A 53 2.46 -13.42 -11.81
CA ALA A 53 1.03 -13.64 -11.99
C ALA A 53 0.58 -13.39 -13.44
N GLY A 54 -0.35 -14.20 -13.93
CA GLY A 54 -0.91 -14.04 -15.28
C GLY A 54 -1.89 -12.87 -15.40
N SER A 55 -2.27 -12.51 -16.64
CA SER A 55 -3.21 -11.40 -16.92
C SER A 55 -4.61 -11.62 -16.33
N GLN A 56 -5.05 -12.88 -16.22
CA GLN A 56 -6.31 -13.28 -15.59
C GLN A 56 -6.39 -12.95 -14.10
N GLU A 57 -5.26 -12.58 -13.48
CA GLU A 57 -5.18 -12.19 -12.07
C GLU A 57 -5.19 -10.67 -11.88
N ALA A 58 -5.45 -9.91 -12.96
CA ALA A 58 -5.67 -8.48 -12.91
C ALA A 58 -6.78 -8.14 -11.90
N VAL A 59 -6.50 -7.15 -11.06
CA VAL A 59 -7.42 -6.67 -10.03
C VAL A 59 -8.03 -5.37 -10.50
N ALA A 60 -9.36 -5.33 -10.57
CA ALA A 60 -10.07 -4.07 -10.76
C ALA A 60 -9.87 -3.16 -9.55
N VAL A 61 -9.69 -1.85 -9.79
CA VAL A 61 -9.51 -0.82 -8.75
C VAL A 61 -10.59 -0.91 -7.68
N GLU A 62 -11.84 -1.12 -8.10
CA GLU A 62 -13.02 -1.22 -7.25
C GLU A 62 -12.94 -2.44 -6.32
N SER A 63 -12.32 -3.54 -6.76
CA SER A 63 -12.13 -4.73 -5.94
C SER A 63 -11.12 -4.48 -4.83
N LEU A 64 -10.02 -3.77 -5.14
CA LEU A 64 -9.02 -3.40 -4.14
C LEU A 64 -9.58 -2.39 -3.13
N ILE A 65 -10.34 -1.40 -3.60
CA ILE A 65 -11.08 -0.47 -2.73
C ILE A 65 -12.07 -1.23 -1.84
N ALA A 66 -12.88 -2.14 -2.40
CA ALA A 66 -13.81 -2.94 -1.61
C ALA A 66 -13.11 -3.77 -0.53
N ALA A 67 -11.90 -4.27 -0.80
CA ALA A 67 -11.09 -4.96 0.19
C ALA A 67 -10.63 -4.03 1.33
N TYR A 68 -10.15 -2.81 1.02
CA TYR A 68 -9.84 -1.83 2.07
C TYR A 68 -11.06 -1.49 2.91
N ARG A 69 -12.25 -1.35 2.29
CA ARG A 69 -13.51 -1.15 3.02
C ARG A 69 -13.81 -2.28 3.99
N GLN A 70 -13.58 -3.53 3.58
CA GLN A 70 -13.74 -4.68 4.47
C GLN A 70 -12.75 -4.64 5.64
N ILE A 71 -11.49 -4.31 5.39
CA ILE A 71 -10.48 -4.15 6.45
C ILE A 71 -10.91 -3.07 7.45
N ILE A 72 -11.32 -1.90 6.94
CA ILE A 72 -11.81 -0.78 7.77
C ILE A 72 -13.03 -1.19 8.60
N ALA A 73 -14.03 -1.81 7.97
CA ALA A 73 -15.25 -2.23 8.66
C ALA A 73 -14.95 -3.26 9.75
N ARG A 74 -14.10 -4.25 9.47
CA ARG A 74 -13.72 -5.29 10.43
C ARG A 74 -12.92 -4.73 11.60
N ALA A 75 -12.02 -3.78 11.35
CA ALA A 75 -11.30 -3.08 12.41
C ALA A 75 -12.27 -2.31 13.31
N ARG A 76 -13.17 -1.52 12.73
CA ARG A 76 -14.14 -0.70 13.46
C ARG A 76 -15.10 -1.53 14.30
N LEU A 77 -15.57 -2.68 13.80
CA LEU A 77 -16.40 -3.61 14.57
C LEU A 77 -15.71 -4.12 15.84
N ASN A 78 -14.38 -4.08 15.90
CA ASN A 78 -13.58 -4.47 17.05
C ASN A 78 -13.01 -3.26 17.81
N GLY A 79 -13.50 -2.05 17.55
CA GLY A 79 -13.02 -0.84 18.22
C GLY A 79 -11.59 -0.43 17.85
N ILE A 80 -11.08 -0.92 16.71
CA ILE A 80 -9.76 -0.61 16.19
C ILE A 80 -9.87 0.48 15.14
N LYS A 81 -9.08 1.54 15.28
CA LYS A 81 -8.98 2.62 14.30
C LYS A 81 -7.95 2.29 13.21
N VAL A 82 -8.16 2.81 12.00
CA VAL A 82 -7.36 2.48 10.81
C VAL A 82 -6.66 3.72 10.26
N LEU A 83 -5.34 3.64 10.18
CA LEU A 83 -4.50 4.50 9.36
C LEU A 83 -4.29 3.83 8.00
N LEU A 84 -4.70 4.49 6.92
CA LEU A 84 -4.53 3.98 5.56
C LEU A 84 -3.48 4.81 4.81
N GLY A 85 -2.42 4.14 4.37
CA GLY A 85 -1.34 4.76 3.60
C GLY A 85 -1.65 4.81 2.11
N THR A 86 -1.39 5.94 1.45
CA THR A 86 -1.37 5.96 -0.02
C THR A 86 -0.24 5.06 -0.54
N LEU A 87 -0.49 4.36 -1.64
CA LEU A 87 0.52 3.52 -2.29
C LEU A 87 1.64 4.43 -2.85
N PRO A 88 2.93 4.18 -2.54
CA PRO A 88 4.03 4.99 -3.05
C PRO A 88 4.11 5.01 -4.58
N PRO A 89 4.83 5.96 -5.18
CA PRO A 89 5.15 5.92 -6.60
C PRO A 89 5.97 4.67 -6.92
N PHE A 90 5.81 4.13 -8.13
CA PHE A 90 6.50 2.92 -8.59
C PHE A 90 6.87 3.00 -10.08
N GLY A 91 6.98 4.23 -10.59
CA GLY A 91 7.33 4.55 -11.95
C GLY A 91 8.69 3.99 -12.33
N GLY A 92 8.71 3.14 -13.36
CA GLY A 92 9.94 2.44 -13.75
C GLY A 92 10.37 1.35 -12.77
N ALA A 93 9.46 0.84 -11.92
CA ALA A 93 9.74 -0.32 -11.08
C ALA A 93 10.33 -1.47 -11.92
N PHE A 94 11.48 -1.95 -11.48
CA PHE A 94 12.27 -3.01 -12.09
C PHE A 94 12.68 -2.73 -13.54
N GLU A 95 12.87 -1.47 -13.91
CA GLU A 95 13.41 -1.08 -15.21
C GLU A 95 14.76 -1.76 -15.47
N GLY A 96 14.92 -2.36 -16.65
CA GLY A 96 16.11 -3.16 -16.99
C GLY A 96 16.19 -4.55 -16.33
N LEU A 97 15.22 -4.93 -15.49
CA LEU A 97 15.18 -6.23 -14.81
C LEU A 97 14.07 -7.15 -15.39
N PRO A 98 14.08 -8.47 -15.09
CA PRO A 98 13.06 -9.40 -15.57
C PRO A 98 11.61 -9.07 -15.17
N LEU A 99 11.44 -8.28 -14.11
CA LEU A 99 10.13 -7.82 -13.61
C LEU A 99 9.69 -6.47 -14.17
N LYS A 100 10.32 -5.92 -15.21
CA LYS A 100 10.01 -4.59 -15.77
C LYS A 100 8.54 -4.34 -16.14
N THR A 101 7.74 -5.39 -16.40
CA THR A 101 6.29 -5.26 -16.66
C THR A 101 5.48 -5.05 -15.38
N PHE A 102 6.11 -5.05 -14.20
CA PHE A 102 5.48 -4.69 -12.94
C PHE A 102 4.92 -3.28 -13.00
N TYR A 103 5.60 -2.37 -13.72
CA TYR A 103 5.09 -1.04 -14.04
C TYR A 103 4.51 -0.97 -15.46
N SER A 104 3.39 -0.25 -15.59
CA SER A 104 2.85 0.21 -16.86
C SER A 104 1.99 1.47 -16.63
N ALA A 105 1.71 2.24 -17.69
CA ALA A 105 0.84 3.41 -17.57
C ALA A 105 -0.58 3.05 -17.08
N PHE A 106 -1.08 1.87 -17.42
CA PHE A 106 -2.38 1.37 -16.92
C PHE A 106 -2.34 1.09 -15.43
N LYS A 107 -1.28 0.43 -14.95
CA LYS A 107 -1.08 0.15 -13.52
C LYS A 107 -0.88 1.43 -12.70
N GLU A 108 -0.18 2.42 -13.27
CA GLU A 108 -0.05 3.74 -12.64
C GLU A 108 -1.38 4.46 -12.52
N ARG A 109 -2.20 4.44 -13.57
CA ARG A 109 -3.57 4.98 -13.52
C ARG A 109 -4.38 4.30 -12.41
N ASP A 110 -4.28 2.98 -12.29
CA ASP A 110 -5.02 2.24 -11.27
C ASP A 110 -4.53 2.57 -9.85
N ARG A 111 -3.21 2.70 -9.66
CA ARG A 111 -2.62 3.18 -8.40
C ARG A 111 -3.11 4.58 -8.02
N GLN A 112 -3.13 5.50 -8.99
CA GLN A 112 -3.64 6.86 -8.78
C GLN A 112 -5.13 6.87 -8.42
N ALA A 113 -5.94 6.03 -9.06
CA ALA A 113 -7.37 5.90 -8.74
C ALA A 113 -7.59 5.39 -7.32
N VAL A 114 -6.81 4.38 -6.90
CA VAL A 114 -6.81 3.89 -5.51
C VAL A 114 -6.40 5.00 -4.54
N ASN A 115 -5.30 5.71 -4.80
CA ASN A 115 -4.83 6.79 -3.94
C ASN A 115 -5.79 7.98 -3.88
N ALA A 116 -6.47 8.30 -4.97
CA ALA A 116 -7.52 9.33 -4.99
C ALA A 116 -8.68 8.96 -4.07
N TRP A 117 -9.11 7.69 -4.07
CA TRP A 117 -10.11 7.20 -3.13
C TRP A 117 -9.61 7.22 -1.68
N ILE A 118 -8.37 6.77 -1.41
CA ILE A 118 -7.78 6.80 -0.07
C ILE A 118 -7.85 8.21 0.52
N ARG A 119 -7.50 9.24 -0.28
CA ARG A 119 -7.47 10.64 0.19
C ARG A 119 -8.83 11.27 0.37
N THR A 120 -9.80 10.96 -0.49
CA THR A 120 -11.03 11.77 -0.60
C THR A 120 -12.27 11.10 -0.03
N SER A 121 -12.24 9.78 0.17
CA SER A 121 -13.42 9.02 0.63
C SER A 121 -13.84 9.35 2.07
N GLY A 122 -12.91 9.75 2.93
CA GLY A 122 -13.15 9.92 4.37
C GLY A 122 -13.44 8.59 5.09
N GLU A 123 -13.15 7.45 4.47
CA GLU A 123 -13.51 6.15 5.01
C GLU A 123 -12.52 5.62 6.06
N ALA A 124 -11.23 5.97 5.95
CA ALA A 124 -10.23 5.66 6.97
C ALA A 124 -10.27 6.68 8.12
N ASP A 125 -9.80 6.29 9.31
CA ASP A 125 -9.75 7.22 10.46
C ASP A 125 -8.62 8.25 10.29
N VAL A 126 -7.51 7.84 9.66
CA VAL A 126 -6.43 8.74 9.21
C VAL A 126 -5.86 8.25 7.88
N VAL A 127 -5.46 9.21 7.05
CA VAL A 127 -4.70 8.97 5.82
C VAL A 127 -3.26 9.40 6.02
N VAL A 128 -2.32 8.53 5.65
CA VAL A 128 -0.87 8.85 5.61
C VAL A 128 -0.43 8.93 4.16
N ASP A 129 -0.02 10.12 3.70
CA ASP A 129 0.25 10.37 2.29
C ASP A 129 1.69 10.05 1.88
N PHE A 130 2.03 8.77 1.81
CA PHE A 130 3.35 8.30 1.39
C PHE A 130 3.65 8.59 -0.09
N GLU A 131 2.65 8.63 -0.97
CA GLU A 131 2.84 9.04 -2.37
C GLU A 131 3.50 10.42 -2.45
N ARG A 132 2.94 11.42 -1.76
CA ARG A 132 3.49 12.78 -1.80
C ARG A 132 4.85 12.88 -1.09
N ALA A 133 5.04 12.11 -0.02
CA ALA A 133 6.29 12.10 0.74
C ALA A 133 7.47 11.60 -0.09
N LEU A 134 7.22 10.64 -0.97
CA LEU A 134 8.28 9.91 -1.68
C LEU A 134 8.45 10.31 -3.15
N ALA A 135 7.50 11.04 -3.72
CA ALA A 135 7.50 11.40 -5.14
C ALA A 135 8.69 12.29 -5.53
N ASP A 136 9.28 12.00 -6.70
CA ASP A 136 10.16 12.92 -7.39
C ASP A 136 9.34 14.15 -7.87
N PRO A 137 9.68 15.38 -7.46
CA PRO A 137 8.98 16.58 -7.93
C PRO A 137 9.02 16.77 -9.45
N ALA A 138 10.05 16.28 -10.13
CA ALA A 138 10.18 16.36 -11.59
C ALA A 138 9.40 15.26 -12.31
N ASN A 139 9.17 14.12 -11.65
CA ASN A 139 8.36 13.03 -12.18
C ASN A 139 7.58 12.31 -11.06
N PRO A 140 6.38 12.80 -10.70
CA PRO A 140 5.65 12.30 -9.53
C PRO A 140 5.23 10.83 -9.57
N SER A 141 5.37 10.17 -10.73
CA SER A 141 5.17 8.71 -10.83
C SER A 141 6.33 7.90 -10.26
N ARG A 142 7.51 8.50 -10.07
CA ARG A 142 8.74 7.85 -9.58
C ARG A 142 9.04 8.23 -8.14
N LEU A 143 9.75 7.35 -7.45
CA LEU A 143 10.42 7.70 -6.20
C LEU A 143 11.48 8.77 -6.48
N LEU A 144 11.62 9.74 -5.58
CA LEU A 144 12.78 10.63 -5.57
C LEU A 144 14.04 9.77 -5.49
N ALA A 145 15.06 10.08 -6.30
CA ALA A 145 16.26 9.24 -6.40
C ALA A 145 16.97 8.98 -5.06
N ALA A 146 16.95 9.94 -4.12
CA ALA A 146 17.50 9.76 -2.78
C ALA A 146 16.70 8.74 -1.93
N PHE A 147 15.42 8.55 -2.25
CA PHE A 147 14.50 7.66 -1.56
C PHE A 147 14.32 6.31 -2.26
N ASP A 148 14.97 6.06 -3.40
CA ASP A 148 14.90 4.78 -4.12
C ASP A 148 16.13 3.92 -3.78
N CYS A 149 15.92 2.64 -3.48
CA CYS A 149 17.04 1.70 -3.29
C CYS A 149 17.72 1.30 -4.60
N GLY A 150 17.15 1.72 -5.74
CA GLY A 150 17.66 1.52 -7.09
C GLY A 150 16.79 0.59 -7.95
N ASP A 151 15.63 0.15 -7.44
CA ASP A 151 14.72 -0.74 -8.18
C ASP A 151 13.41 -0.07 -8.59
N GLY A 152 13.20 1.20 -8.26
CA GLY A 152 12.01 1.98 -8.65
C GLY A 152 10.73 1.55 -7.94
N LEU A 153 10.80 0.71 -6.89
CA LEU A 153 9.66 0.26 -6.11
C LEU A 153 9.89 0.42 -4.60
N HIS A 154 11.06 0.02 -4.11
CA HIS A 154 11.33 -0.04 -2.67
C HIS A 154 12.07 1.22 -2.20
N PRO A 155 11.62 1.82 -1.08
CA PRO A 155 12.36 2.91 -0.47
C PRO A 155 13.78 2.52 -0.05
N SER A 156 14.72 3.45 -0.16
CA SER A 156 16.01 3.41 0.54
C SER A 156 15.84 3.66 2.04
N ASP A 157 16.93 3.59 2.82
CA ASP A 157 16.90 3.95 4.25
C ASP A 157 16.39 5.39 4.47
N ASP A 158 16.83 6.34 3.63
CA ASP A 158 16.35 7.73 3.67
C ASP A 158 14.86 7.83 3.30
N GLY A 159 14.41 7.03 2.34
CA GLY A 159 12.99 6.93 1.99
C GLY A 159 12.13 6.40 3.14
N TYR A 160 12.58 5.33 3.82
CA TYR A 160 11.90 4.83 5.01
C TYR A 160 11.91 5.83 6.17
N ALA A 161 13.00 6.58 6.35
CA ALA A 161 13.06 7.64 7.35
C ALA A 161 12.03 8.75 7.05
N GLU A 162 11.84 9.13 5.78
CA GLU A 162 10.81 10.10 5.39
C GLU A 162 9.39 9.56 5.59
N MET A 163 9.14 8.29 5.28
CA MET A 163 7.87 7.63 5.60
C MET A 163 7.57 7.67 7.09
N ALA A 164 8.57 7.39 7.94
CA ALA A 164 8.41 7.42 9.38
C ALA A 164 8.00 8.82 9.89
N LYS A 165 8.65 9.88 9.40
CA LYS A 165 8.30 11.27 9.76
C LYS A 165 6.85 11.62 9.39
N VAL A 166 6.43 11.27 8.17
CA VAL A 166 5.07 11.57 7.70
C VAL A 166 4.03 10.74 8.45
N PHE A 167 4.36 9.49 8.80
CA PHE A 167 3.52 8.66 9.66
C PHE A 167 3.38 9.25 11.06
N GLU A 168 4.49 9.62 11.71
CA GLU A 168 4.50 10.21 13.05
C GLU A 168 3.63 11.46 13.11
N LYS A 169 3.81 12.39 12.15
CA LYS A 169 2.98 13.60 12.05
C LYS A 169 1.49 13.29 11.93
N ALA A 170 1.13 12.29 11.13
CA ALA A 170 -0.28 11.88 10.96
C ALA A 170 -0.84 11.20 12.23
N PHE A 171 0.00 10.45 12.94
CA PHE A 171 -0.38 9.73 14.15
C PHE A 171 -0.45 10.62 15.39
N GLU A 172 0.46 11.58 15.57
CA GLU A 172 0.43 12.54 16.67
C GLU A 172 -0.88 13.36 16.68
N GLY A 173 -1.39 13.71 15.50
CA GLY A 173 -2.69 14.38 15.37
C GLY A 173 -3.87 13.59 15.98
N LEU A 174 -3.70 12.29 16.22
CA LEU A 174 -4.70 11.41 16.85
C LEU A 174 -4.54 11.25 18.36
N LEU A 175 -3.38 11.59 18.93
CA LEU A 175 -3.11 11.44 20.36
C LEU A 175 -3.51 12.68 21.17
N VAL A 176 -3.69 13.81 20.49
CA VAL A 176 -3.99 15.12 21.11
C VAL A 176 -5.51 15.43 21.12
N GLY A 177 -6.36 14.53 20.58
CA GLY A 177 -7.83 14.65 20.57
C GLY A 177 -8.53 13.48 21.23
#